data_AF-A0A0D0BG85-F1
#
_entry.id   AF-A0A0D0BG85-F1
#
_cell.length_a   1.000
_cell.length_b   1.000
_cell.length_c   1.000
_cell.angle_alpha   90.00
_cell.angle_beta   90.00
_cell.angle_gamma   90.00
#
_symmetry.space_group_name_H-M   'P 1'
#
loop_
_entity.id
_entity.type
_entity.pdbx_description
1 polymer ?
#
loop_
_entity_poly.entity_id
_entity_poly.type
_entity_poly.pdbx_seq_one_letter_code
_entity_poly.pdbx_strand_id
1 'polypeptide(L)'
;FYFNYDGAFIGVLQPEFYQNDSDVAAFREFLVTPLLPCDEADPPPVKYTGNLGVGEAPRDRVIFLMHAYAHYTYVASQKTLLLCDLQGTYDKQKVLCLIDPQSHRSV
;
A
#
# COMPACT_ATOMS: atom_id res chain seq x y z
N PHE A 1 -1.94 2.59 -13.00
CA PHE A 1 -2.01 2.06 -11.62
C PHE A 1 -2.73 3.08 -10.76
N TYR A 2 -3.25 2.67 -9.61
CA TYR A 2 -3.88 3.55 -8.63
C TYR A 2 -3.56 3.06 -7.21
N PHE A 3 -3.91 3.85 -6.19
CA PHE A 3 -3.77 3.45 -4.79
C PHE A 3 -5.12 3.00 -4.23
N ASN A 4 -5.11 1.99 -3.37
CA ASN A 4 -6.32 1.39 -2.79
C ASN A 4 -6.98 2.27 -1.70
N TYR A 5 -7.44 3.46 -2.06
CA TYR A 5 -8.11 4.39 -1.13
C TYR A 5 -9.58 4.63 -1.47
N ASP A 6 -10.01 4.41 -2.71
CA ASP A 6 -11.40 4.64 -3.10
C ASP A 6 -12.30 3.61 -2.42
N GLY A 7 -13.34 4.06 -1.71
CA GLY A 7 -14.17 3.20 -0.86
C GLY A 7 -13.51 2.78 0.47
N ALA A 8 -12.33 3.28 0.81
CA ALA A 8 -11.75 3.08 2.14
C ALA A 8 -12.51 3.87 3.21
N PHE A 9 -12.59 3.33 4.42
CA PHE A 9 -13.28 3.96 5.54
C PHE A 9 -12.65 3.58 6.88
N ILE A 10 -12.93 4.37 7.91
CA ILE A 10 -12.59 4.04 9.30
C ILE A 10 -13.75 3.22 9.89
N GLY A 11 -13.48 1.95 10.19
CA GLY A 11 -14.39 1.07 10.91
C GLY A 11 -14.27 1.29 12.42
N VAL A 12 -15.36 1.05 13.15
CA VAL A 12 -15.39 1.09 14.62
C VAL A 12 -15.96 -0.21 15.13
N LEU A 13 -15.24 -0.88 16.05
CA LEU A 13 -15.70 -2.12 16.67
C LEU A 13 -16.96 -1.87 17.50
N GLN A 14 -17.94 -2.77 17.37
CA GLN A 14 -19.14 -2.73 18.23
C GLN A 14 -18.79 -3.17 19.66
N PRO A 15 -19.45 -2.61 20.69
CA PRO A 15 -19.16 -2.92 22.10
C PRO A 15 -19.10 -4.41 22.45
N GLU A 16 -19.96 -5.21 21.84
CA GLU A 16 -20.03 -6.66 22.02
C GLU A 16 -18.73 -7.42 21.65
N PHE A 17 -17.87 -6.84 20.79
CA PHE A 17 -16.63 -7.48 20.35
C PHE A 17 -15.39 -7.15 21.19
N TYR A 18 -15.51 -6.29 22.21
CA TYR A 18 -14.35 -5.90 23.03
C TYR A 18 -14.65 -5.82 24.53
N GLN A 19 -15.89 -6.11 24.95
CA GLN A 19 -16.28 -6.10 26.36
C GLN A 19 -15.61 -7.22 27.19
N ASN A 20 -15.11 -8.29 26.55
CA ASN A 20 -14.52 -9.45 27.23
C ASN A 20 -13.06 -9.76 26.84
N ASP A 21 -12.46 -9.00 25.91
CA ASP A 21 -11.11 -9.27 25.40
C ASP A 21 -10.05 -8.33 25.96
N SER A 22 -8.83 -8.88 26.15
CA SER A 22 -7.64 -8.23 26.68
C SER A 22 -7.12 -7.09 25.78
N ASP A 23 -6.15 -6.31 26.27
CA ASP A 23 -5.43 -5.13 25.74
C ASP A 23 -5.47 -4.80 24.22
N VAL A 24 -5.68 -5.77 23.33
CA VAL A 24 -6.00 -5.58 21.90
C VAL A 24 -7.31 -4.78 21.70
N ALA A 25 -8.25 -4.91 22.63
CA ALA A 25 -9.51 -4.16 22.72
C ALA A 25 -9.36 -2.62 22.90
N ALA A 26 -8.13 -2.12 23.12
CA ALA A 26 -7.89 -0.68 23.25
C ALA A 26 -8.04 0.08 21.92
N PHE A 27 -7.85 -0.58 20.78
CA PHE A 27 -7.95 0.03 19.45
C PHE A 27 -9.31 -0.28 18.83
N ARG A 28 -10.26 0.63 19.05
CA ARG A 28 -11.64 0.47 18.56
C ARG A 28 -11.83 0.87 17.11
N GLU A 29 -10.92 1.67 16.58
CA GLU A 29 -10.96 2.20 15.23
C GLU A 29 -9.93 1.48 14.36
N PHE A 30 -10.31 1.14 13.13
CA PHE A 30 -9.43 0.46 12.18
C PHE A 30 -9.67 0.98 10.76
N LEU A 31 -8.62 1.01 9.94
CA LEU A 31 -8.74 1.37 8.53
C LEU A 31 -9.18 0.14 7.73
N VAL A 32 -10.24 0.29 6.94
CA VAL A 32 -10.70 -0.72 5.98
C VAL A 32 -10.46 -0.19 4.58
N THR A 33 -9.87 -1.02 3.73
CA THR A 33 -9.71 -0.75 2.29
C THR A 33 -10.43 -1.83 1.49
N PRO A 34 -10.82 -1.56 0.23
CA PRO A 34 -11.41 -2.58 -0.63
C PRO A 34 -10.51 -3.82 -0.74
N LEU A 35 -11.14 -4.99 -0.63
CA LEU A 35 -10.44 -6.27 -0.74
C LEU A 35 -9.92 -6.46 -2.18
N LEU A 36 -8.62 -6.68 -2.30
CA LEU A 36 -7.99 -7.05 -3.56
C LEU A 36 -8.28 -8.52 -3.91
N PRO A 37 -8.18 -8.91 -5.20
CA PRO A 37 -8.22 -10.32 -5.58
C PRO A 37 -7.22 -11.15 -4.75
N CYS A 38 -7.73 -12.18 -4.07
CA CYS A 38 -6.99 -12.98 -3.10
C CYS A 38 -7.43 -14.45 -3.09
N ASP A 39 -8.02 -14.94 -4.18
CA ASP A 39 -8.35 -16.35 -4.32
C ASP A 39 -7.04 -17.17 -4.48
N GLU A 40 -7.09 -18.49 -4.29
CA GLU A 40 -5.90 -19.37 -4.44
C GLU A 40 -5.25 -19.27 -5.83
N ALA A 41 -6.02 -18.89 -6.85
CA ALA A 41 -5.54 -18.69 -8.21
C ALA A 41 -4.95 -17.29 -8.47
N ASP A 42 -5.16 -16.34 -7.55
CA ASP A 42 -4.67 -14.98 -7.71
C ASP A 42 -3.20 -14.88 -7.28
N PRO A 43 -2.36 -14.14 -8.04
CA PRO A 43 -0.97 -13.94 -7.66
C PRO A 43 -0.89 -13.08 -6.39
N PRO A 44 0.04 -13.39 -5.47
CA PRO A 44 0.26 -12.58 -4.29
C PRO A 44 0.74 -11.16 -4.68
N PRO A 45 0.53 -10.17 -3.81
CA PRO A 45 1.09 -8.83 -4.01
C PRO A 45 2.60 -8.88 -4.20
N VAL A 46 3.09 -8.10 -5.17
CA VAL A 46 4.51 -7.95 -5.48
C VAL A 46 5.01 -6.64 -4.88
N LYS A 47 6.20 -6.69 -4.28
CA LYS A 47 6.91 -5.53 -3.77
C LYS A 47 7.87 -5.00 -4.84
N TYR A 48 7.66 -3.76 -5.28
CA TYR A 48 8.39 -3.14 -6.39
C TYR A 48 9.50 -2.21 -5.93
N THR A 49 9.29 -1.52 -4.82
CA THR A 49 10.34 -0.76 -4.12
C THR A 49 10.34 -1.13 -2.64
N GLY A 50 11.50 -1.01 -1.99
CA GLY A 50 11.63 -1.19 -0.54
C GLY A 50 11.62 0.14 0.20
N ASN A 51 11.58 0.06 1.53
CA ASN A 51 11.64 1.20 2.42
C ASN A 51 13.06 1.71 2.69
N LEU A 52 14.06 0.81 2.78
CA LEU A 52 15.46 1.14 3.03
C LEU A 52 16.30 1.26 1.73
N GLY A 53 15.75 0.78 0.62
CA GLY A 53 16.41 0.76 -0.68
C GLY A 53 15.40 0.49 -1.80
N VAL A 54 15.75 0.88 -3.01
CA VAL A 54 14.84 0.81 -4.17
C VAL A 54 14.55 -0.63 -4.61
N GLY A 55 15.36 -1.61 -4.18
CA GLY A 55 15.19 -3.02 -4.49
C GLY A 55 16.08 -3.49 -5.64
N GLU A 56 15.71 -4.62 -6.26
CA GLU A 56 16.43 -5.17 -7.40
C GLU A 56 16.38 -4.27 -8.63
N ALA A 57 17.39 -4.38 -9.51
CA ALA A 57 17.37 -3.66 -10.77
C ALA A 57 16.12 -4.02 -11.61
N PRO A 58 15.50 -3.05 -12.29
CA PRO A 58 14.30 -3.32 -13.08
C PRO A 58 14.52 -4.40 -14.15
N ARG A 59 13.79 -5.50 -14.02
CA ARG A 59 13.77 -6.62 -14.99
C ARG A 59 12.58 -6.58 -15.95
N ASP A 60 11.58 -5.76 -15.64
CA ASP A 60 10.37 -5.58 -16.45
C ASP A 60 9.88 -4.11 -16.42
N ARG A 61 8.94 -3.81 -17.30
CA ARG A 61 8.39 -2.45 -17.47
C ARG A 61 7.62 -1.96 -16.24
N VAL A 62 7.03 -2.86 -15.44
CA VAL A 62 6.25 -2.49 -14.26
C VAL A 62 7.20 -2.06 -13.13
N ILE A 63 8.25 -2.84 -12.86
CA ILE A 63 9.27 -2.46 -11.87
C ILE A 63 9.92 -1.14 -12.28
N PHE A 64 10.26 -0.99 -13.57
CA PHE A 64 10.82 0.26 -14.08
C PHE A 64 9.88 1.45 -13.84
N LEU A 65 8.59 1.28 -14.12
CA LEU A 65 7.57 2.30 -13.87
C LEU A 65 7.46 2.66 -12.37
N MET A 66 7.51 1.67 -11.48
CA MET A 66 7.44 1.91 -10.03
C MET A 66 8.67 2.65 -9.51
N HIS A 67 9.87 2.28 -9.97
CA HIS A 67 11.11 2.98 -9.65
C HIS A 67 11.09 4.43 -10.15
N ALA A 68 10.64 4.62 -11.39
CA ALA A 68 10.49 5.95 -11.98
C ALA A 68 9.45 6.81 -11.23
N TYR A 69 8.33 6.21 -10.80
CA TYR A 69 7.31 6.90 -10.01
C TYR A 69 7.83 7.31 -8.63
N ALA A 70 8.54 6.42 -7.93
CA ALA A 70 9.19 6.77 -6.67
C ALA A 70 10.14 7.97 -6.85
N HIS A 71 11.03 7.93 -7.86
CA HIS A 71 11.91 9.05 -8.18
C HIS A 71 11.13 10.33 -8.56
N TYR A 72 10.05 10.20 -9.34
CA TYR A 72 9.19 11.33 -9.70
C TYR A 72 8.61 12.02 -8.47
N THR A 73 8.12 11.28 -7.47
CA THR A 73 7.56 11.88 -6.25
C THR A 73 8.57 12.74 -5.50
N TYR A 74 9.84 12.31 -5.48
CA TYR A 74 10.94 13.07 -4.91
C TYR A 74 11.25 14.34 -5.70
N VAL A 75 11.34 14.26 -7.03
CA VAL A 75 11.62 15.44 -7.85
C VAL A 75 10.45 16.43 -7.82
N ALA A 76 9.22 15.94 -7.97
CA ALA A 76 8.01 16.76 -8.01
C ALA A 76 7.74 17.47 -6.67
N SER A 77 8.10 16.84 -5.55
CA SER A 77 8.01 17.45 -4.22
C SER A 77 9.20 18.36 -3.89
N GLN A 78 10.00 18.79 -4.88
CA GLN A 78 11.22 19.57 -4.67
C GLN A 78 12.18 18.93 -3.65
N LYS A 79 12.32 17.60 -3.73
CA LYS A 79 13.19 16.80 -2.89
C LYS A 79 12.75 16.70 -1.42
N THR A 80 11.48 16.93 -1.12
CA THR A 80 10.97 16.92 0.26
C THR A 80 10.26 15.63 0.65
N LEU A 81 9.71 14.88 -0.32
CA LEU A 81 8.90 13.69 -0.10
C LEU A 81 9.28 12.58 -1.07
N LEU A 82 9.58 11.38 -0.58
CA LEU A 82 9.79 10.18 -1.39
C LEU A 82 8.74 9.14 -1.03
N LEU A 83 7.86 8.80 -1.98
CA LEU A 83 7.02 7.61 -1.85
C LEU A 83 7.84 6.36 -2.18
N CYS A 84 7.85 5.41 -1.27
CA CYS A 84 8.54 4.14 -1.37
C CYS A 84 7.65 3.00 -0.85
N ASP A 85 8.23 1.81 -0.71
CA ASP A 85 7.48 0.60 -0.35
C ASP A 85 6.30 0.33 -1.29
N LEU A 86 6.47 0.65 -2.57
CA LEU A 86 5.43 0.48 -3.57
C LEU A 86 5.21 -1.01 -3.78
N GLN A 87 4.04 -1.49 -3.39
CA GLN A 87 3.64 -2.88 -3.49
C GLN A 87 2.17 -3.01 -3.91
N GLY A 88 1.81 -4.11 -4.53
CA GLY A 88 0.45 -4.28 -5.03
C GLY A 88 0.24 -5.51 -5.91
N THR A 89 -0.98 -5.67 -6.39
CA THR A 89 -1.36 -6.71 -7.37
C THR A 89 -2.35 -6.14 -8.38
N TYR A 90 -2.70 -6.92 -9.40
CA TYR A 90 -3.70 -6.53 -10.39
C TYR A 90 -5.10 -6.75 -9.84
N ASP A 91 -5.98 -5.77 -10.06
CA ASP A 91 -7.41 -5.94 -9.82
C ASP A 91 -8.08 -6.88 -10.85
N LYS A 92 -9.39 -7.07 -10.72
CA LYS A 92 -10.19 -7.91 -11.62
C LYS A 92 -10.21 -7.37 -13.07
N GLN A 93 -9.94 -6.08 -13.25
CA GLN A 93 -9.85 -5.39 -14.54
C GLN A 93 -8.42 -5.35 -15.11
N LYS A 94 -7.46 -6.04 -14.46
CA LYS A 94 -6.05 -6.07 -14.83
C LYS A 94 -5.36 -4.70 -14.77
N VAL A 95 -5.82 -3.83 -13.87
CA VAL A 95 -5.13 -2.59 -13.51
C VAL A 95 -4.33 -2.81 -12.23
N LEU A 96 -3.07 -2.39 -12.23
CA LEU A 96 -2.22 -2.48 -11.03
C LEU A 96 -2.77 -1.58 -9.91
N CYS A 97 -3.11 -2.19 -8.79
CA CYS A 97 -3.56 -1.52 -7.57
C CYS A 97 -2.46 -1.59 -6.51
N LEU A 98 -2.01 -0.42 -6.06
CA LEU A 98 -0.98 -0.26 -5.03
C LEU A 98 -1.60 -0.15 -3.65
N ILE A 99 -0.95 -0.75 -2.65
CA ILE A 99 -1.36 -0.77 -1.25
C ILE A 99 -0.23 -0.35 -0.34
N ASP A 100 -0.61 0.17 0.83
CA ASP A 100 0.26 0.46 1.97
C ASP A 100 1.61 1.12 1.62
N PRO A 101 1.62 2.23 0.85
CA PRO A 101 2.86 2.92 0.54
C PRO A 101 3.47 3.53 1.80
N GLN A 102 4.79 3.70 1.79
CA GLN A 102 5.50 4.51 2.79
C GLN A 102 5.96 5.83 2.19
N SER A 103 6.12 6.83 3.06
CA SER A 103 6.59 8.16 2.66
C SER A 103 7.74 8.58 3.56
N HIS A 104 8.93 8.78 2.98
CA HIS A 104 10.03 9.46 3.65
C HIS A 104 9.93 10.96 3.41
N ARG A 105 10.11 11.74 4.46
CA ARG A 105 10.08 13.21 4.39
C ARG A 105 11.40 13.77 4.87
N SER A 106 12.01 14.64 4.07
CA SER A 106 13.11 15.49 4.54
C SER A 106 12.54 16.58 5.42
N VAL A 107 13.09 16.73 6.62
CA VAL A 107 12.82 17.87 7.52
C VAL A 107 13.67 19.05 7.10
#